data_AF-A0A7V0PN56-F1
#
_entry.id   AF-A0A7V0PN56-F1
#
_cell.length_a   1.000
_cell.length_b   1.000
_cell.length_c   1.000
_cell.angle_alpha   90.00
_cell.angle_beta   90.00
_cell.angle_gamma   90.00
#
_symmetry.space_group_name_H-M   'P 1'
#
loop_
_entity.id
_entity.type
_entity.pdbx_description
1 polymer ?
#
loop_
_entity_poly.entity_id
_entity_poly.type
_entity_poly.pdbx_seq_one_letter_code
_entity_poly.pdbx_strand_id
1 'polypeptide(L)' 'MCGIIGIMARGPVNQALFDGLTVLQHRGQDAAGIMTCDHGRLFLRKDNGLVRDIFRTRHMIRLPGNLGIGHVR' A
#
# COMPACT_ATOMS: atom_id res chain seq x y z
N MET A 1 -8.87 -14.75 3.23
CA MET A 1 -9.01 -14.41 1.79
C MET A 1 -7.97 -13.32 1.51
N CYS A 2 -7.68 -12.93 0.28
CA CYS A 2 -6.70 -11.86 0.02
C CYS A 2 -7.29 -10.82 -0.93
N GLY A 3 -6.80 -9.58 -0.85
CA GLY A 3 -7.10 -8.50 -1.79
C GLY A 3 -5.82 -7.89 -2.34
N ILE A 4 -5.78 -7.60 -3.64
CA ILE A 4 -4.64 -6.99 -4.32
C ILE A 4 -5.12 -5.75 -5.07
N ILE A 5 -4.30 -4.69 -5.07
CA ILE A 5 -4.51 -3.49 -5.88
C ILE A 5 -3.18 -3.09 -6.55
N GLY A 6 -3.24 -2.55 -7.75
CA GLY A 6 -2.09 -1.98 -8.46
C GLY A 6 -2.47 -0.65 -9.10
N ILE A 7 -1.60 0.34 -8.99
CA ILE A 7 -1.83 1.70 -9.53
C ILE A 7 -0.59 2.17 -10.27
N MET A 8 -0.79 2.68 -11.49
CA MET A 8 0.18 3.44 -12.27
C MET A 8 -0.46 4.79 -12.61
N ALA A 9 0.21 5.89 -12.27
CA ALA A 9 -0.30 7.24 -12.45
C ALA A 9 0.79 8.23 -12.87
N ARG A 10 0.42 9.50 -13.07
CA ARG A 10 1.37 10.60 -13.32
C ARG A 10 1.83 11.31 -12.05
N GLY A 11 1.29 10.94 -10.88
CA GLY A 11 1.64 11.48 -9.57
C GLY A 11 1.71 10.39 -8.49
N PRO A 12 2.00 10.76 -7.23
CA PRO A 12 2.22 9.81 -6.14
C PRO A 12 1.03 8.86 -5.92
N VAL A 13 1.31 7.56 -5.78
CA VAL A 13 0.24 6.54 -5.66
C VAL A 13 0.02 5.98 -4.26
N ASN A 14 0.89 6.31 -3.30
CA ASN A 14 0.86 5.75 -1.95
C ASN A 14 -0.50 5.94 -1.24
N GLN A 15 -1.09 7.14 -1.28
CA GLN A 15 -2.38 7.42 -0.65
C GLN A 15 -3.52 6.66 -1.34
N ALA A 16 -3.55 6.64 -2.67
CA ALA A 16 -4.56 5.91 -3.43
C ALA A 16 -4.50 4.38 -3.18
N LEU A 17 -3.28 3.83 -3.02
CA LEU A 17 -3.09 2.43 -2.62
C LEU A 17 -3.62 2.17 -1.21
N PHE A 18 -3.34 3.06 -0.25
CA PHE A 18 -3.86 2.96 1.12
C PHE A 18 -5.40 3.03 1.17
N ASP A 19 -6.00 3.98 0.45
CA ASP A 19 -7.46 4.15 0.39
C ASP A 19 -8.12 2.92 -0.25
N GLY A 20 -7.57 2.44 -1.36
CA GLY A 20 -8.04 1.22 -2.04
C GLY A 20 -7.92 -0.02 -1.15
N LEU A 21 -6.82 -0.20 -0.43
CA LEU A 21 -6.66 -1.30 0.53
C LEU A 21 -7.65 -1.21 1.70
N THR A 22 -7.98 0.00 2.15
CA THR A 22 -8.99 0.21 3.20
C THR A 22 -10.37 -0.27 2.74
N VAL A 23 -10.74 -0.03 1.48
CA VAL A 23 -11.99 -0.56 0.89
C VAL A 23 -11.92 -2.09 0.73
N LEU A 24 -10.76 -2.62 0.36
CA LEU A 24 -10.52 -4.06 0.22
C LEU A 24 -10.31 -4.80 1.55
N GLN A 25 -10.31 -4.12 2.70
CA GLN A 25 -10.00 -4.70 4.02
C GLN A 25 -10.89 -5.90 4.39
N HIS A 26 -12.12 -5.96 3.88
CA HIS A 26 -13.02 -7.10 4.08
C HIS A 26 -12.48 -8.42 3.46
N ARG A 27 -11.48 -8.34 2.58
CA ARG A 27 -10.84 -9.51 1.97
C ARG A 27 -9.76 -10.12 2.84
N GLY A 28 -9.16 -9.38 3.78
CA GLY A 28 -8.08 -9.87 4.63
C GLY A 28 -7.77 -8.88 5.76
N GLN A 29 -7.60 -9.38 6.98
CA GLN A 29 -7.47 -8.56 8.21
C GLN A 29 -6.23 -8.93 9.05
N ASP A 30 -5.47 -9.94 8.64
CA ASP A 30 -4.30 -10.46 9.36
C ASP A 30 -3.05 -9.60 9.08
N ALA A 31 -2.90 -9.07 7.86
CA ALA A 31 -1.76 -8.26 7.45
C ALA A 31 -2.06 -7.36 6.25
N ALA A 32 -1.25 -6.31 6.07
CA ALA A 32 -1.27 -5.51 4.86
C ALA A 32 0.14 -5.09 4.40
N GLY A 33 0.25 -4.70 3.13
CA GLY A 33 1.51 -4.26 2.54
C GLY A 33 1.32 -3.36 1.34
N ILE A 34 2.18 -2.35 1.19
CA ILE A 34 2.29 -1.47 0.02
C ILE A 34 3.75 -1.49 -0.44
N MET A 35 3.94 -1.69 -1.74
CA MET A 35 5.22 -1.52 -2.42
C MET A 35 5.07 -0.48 -3.53
N THR A 36 5.92 0.53 -3.54
CA THR A 36 5.99 1.54 -4.60
C THR A 36 7.32 1.47 -5.33
N CYS A 37 7.35 1.99 -6.56
CA CYS A 37 8.54 2.11 -7.37
C CYS A 37 8.78 3.59 -7.72
N ASP A 38 9.97 4.08 -7.39
CA ASP A 38 10.44 5.41 -7.74
C ASP A 38 11.82 5.30 -8.41
N HIS A 39 11.93 5.80 -9.64
CA HIS A 39 13.17 5.76 -10.44
C HIS A 39 13.84 4.37 -10.50
N GLY A 40 13.03 3.31 -10.62
CA GLY A 40 13.51 1.91 -10.67
C GLY A 40 13.86 1.30 -9.32
N ARG A 41 13.76 2.06 -8.22
CA ARG A 41 13.95 1.57 -6.85
C ARG A 41 12.63 1.23 -6.19
N LEU A 42 12.57 0.08 -5.53
CA LEU A 42 11.40 -0.38 -4.78
C LEU A 42 11.45 0.09 -3.32
N PHE A 43 10.30 0.52 -2.82
CA PHE A 43 10.08 0.95 -1.45
C PHE A 43 8.92 0.13 -0.87
N LEU A 44 9.12 -0.45 0.32
CA LEU A 44 8.18 -1.42 0.90
C LEU A 44 7.83 -1.05 2.34
N ARG A 45 6.54 -1.11 2.66
CA ARG A 45 6.03 -1.22 4.03
C ARG A 45 5.01 -2.34 4.09
N LYS A 46 5.24 -3.30 4.98
CA LYS A 46 4.29 -4.36 5.33
C LYS A 46 4.37 -4.68 6.82
N ASP A 47 3.27 -5.12 7.39
CA ASP A 47 3.19 -5.55 8.78
C ASP A 47 1.90 -6.38 9.01
N ASN A 48 1.81 -7.03 10.17
CA ASN A 48 0.57 -7.66 10.60
C ASN A 48 -0.40 -6.60 11.16
N GLY A 49 -1.70 -6.82 10.94
CA GLY A 49 -2.77 -5.93 11.38
C GLY A 49 -3.49 -5.22 10.23
N LEU A 50 -4.46 -4.38 10.60
CA LEU A 50 -5.30 -3.67 9.66
C LEU A 50 -4.51 -2.58 8.92
N VAL A 51 -4.96 -2.24 7.71
CA VAL A 51 -4.35 -1.19 6.86
C VAL A 51 -4.15 0.11 7.66
N ARG A 52 -5.17 0.55 8.40
CA ARG A 52 -5.12 1.79 9.19
C ARG A 52 -4.11 1.76 10.35
N ASP A 53 -3.80 0.59 10.88
CA ASP A 53 -2.91 0.45 12.03
C ASP A 53 -1.43 0.43 11.61
N ILE A 54 -1.14 -0.16 10.45
CA ILE A 54 0.23 -0.43 10.03
C ILE A 54 0.84 0.69 9.17
N PHE A 55 0.02 1.52 8.52
CA PHE A 55 0.46 2.66 7.70
C PHE A 55 0.23 3.97 8.46
N ARG A 56 1.32 4.55 8.98
CA ARG A 56 1.35 5.85 9.63
C ARG A 56 1.99 6.87 8.68
N THR A 57 1.83 8.16 8.95
CA THR A 57 2.40 9.25 8.15
C THR A 57 3.88 9.04 7.81
N ARG A 58 4.70 8.66 8.79
CA ARG A 58 6.14 8.37 8.57
C ARG A 58 6.41 7.20 7.60
N HIS A 59 5.49 6.24 7.49
CA HIS A 59 5.60 5.13 6.55
C HIS A 59 5.20 5.59 5.14
N MET A 60 4.13 6.40 5.03
CA MET A 60 3.65 6.93 3.75
C MET A 60 4.69 7.82 3.06
N ILE A 61 5.41 8.65 3.82
CA ILE A 61 6.52 9.47 3.32
C ILE A 61 7.64 8.61 2.69
N ARG A 62 7.82 7.36 3.18
CA ARG A 62 8.83 6.41 2.69
C ARG A 62 8.35 5.54 1.54
N LEU A 63 7.17 5.80 0.98
CA LEU A 63 6.60 5.12 -0.18
C LEU A 63 6.46 6.11 -1.35
N PRO A 64 7.56 6.66 -1.89
CA PRO A 64 7.52 7.55 -3.04
C PRO A 64 7.19 6.79 -4.33
N GLY A 65 6.85 7.53 -5.39
CA GLY A 65 6.73 6.99 -6.73
C GLY A 65 5.29 6.95 -7.25
N ASN A 66 5.20 6.77 -8.57
CA ASN A 66 3.94 6.85 -9.32
C ASN A 66 3.44 5.48 -9.80
N LEU A 67 4.12 4.41 -9.37
CA LEU A 67 3.77 3.03 -9.62
C LEU A 67 3.81 2.28 -8.29
N GLY A 68 2.83 1.43 -8.02
CA GLY A 68 2.87 0.58 -6.84
C GLY A 68 1.76 -0.46 -6.80
N ILE A 69 1.93 -1.40 -5.87
CA ILE A 69 0.98 -2.46 -5.57
C ILE A 69 0.69 -2.51 -4.07
N GLY A 70 -0.49 -2.99 -3.73
CA GLY A 70 -0.95 -3.20 -2.36
C GLY A 70 -1.55 -4.58 -2.18
N HIS A 71 -1.47 -5.11 -0.96
CA HIS A 71 -2.05 -6.40 -0.58
C HIS A 71 -2.66 -6.34 0.83
N VAL A 72 -3.80 -6.98 1.02
CA VAL A 72 -4.35 -7.39 2.33
C VAL A 72 -4.45 -8.91 2.39
N ARG A 73 -4.05 -9.49 3.53
CA ARG A 73 -4.18 -10.91 3.87
C ARG A 73 -5.03 -11.03 5.13
#